data_AF-A0A486XT44-F1
#
_entry.id   AF-A0A486XT44-F1
#
_cell.length_a   1.000
_cell.length_b   1.000
_cell.length_c   1.000
_cell.angle_alpha   90.00
_cell.angle_beta   90.00
_cell.angle_gamma   90.00
#
_symmetry.space_group_name_H-M   'P 1'
#
loop_
_entity.id
_entity.type
_entity.pdbx_description
1 polymer ?
#
loop_
_entity_poly.entity_id
_entity_poly.type
_entity_poly.pdbx_seq_one_letter_code
_entity_poly.pdbx_strand_id
1 'polypeptide(L)' 'MDKDIHYFWEDLNLAQKFSVAELQRFGYDLLFVRHMTEGNLAVLAAGNKLAAIDSLGQIDTEPGVTLRH' A
#
# COMPACT_ATOMS: atom_id res chain seq x y z
N MET A 1 -10.79 15.35 -3.30
CA MET A 1 -9.90 15.39 -2.13
C MET A 1 -8.76 14.47 -2.50
N ASP A 2 -7.80 15.01 -3.26
CA ASP A 2 -6.52 14.36 -3.52
C ASP A 2 -5.87 14.23 -2.14
N LYS A 3 -6.12 13.11 -1.45
CA LYS A 3 -5.40 12.78 -0.23
C LYS A 3 -3.95 12.68 -0.69
N ASP A 4 -3.17 13.71 -0.37
CA ASP A 4 -1.77 13.82 -0.72
C ASP A 4 -1.12 12.45 -0.50
N ILE A 5 -0.63 11.84 -1.57
CA ILE A 5 0.10 10.56 -1.54
C ILE A 5 1.24 10.64 -0.50
N HIS A 6 1.72 11.86 -0.27
CA HIS A 6 2.70 12.23 0.74
C HIS A 6 2.27 11.90 2.17
N TYR A 7 0.97 11.97 2.50
CA TYR A 7 0.48 11.72 3.84
C TYR A 7 0.74 10.28 4.29
N PHE A 8 0.42 9.30 3.44
CA PHE A 8 0.63 7.88 3.75
C PHE A 8 2.05 7.41 3.48
N TRP A 9 2.80 8.13 2.64
CA TRP A 9 4.19 7.79 2.34
C TRP A 9 5.08 7.81 3.58
N GLU A 10 4.83 8.72 4.52
CA GLU A 10 5.61 8.83 5.75
C GLU A 10 5.33 7.71 6.76
N ASP A 11 4.21 6.99 6.62
CA ASP A 11 3.89 5.83 7.45
C ASP A 11 4.63 4.55 6.99
N LEU A 12 5.26 4.58 5.81
CA LEU A 12 5.96 3.43 5.26
C LEU A 12 7.38 3.32 5.82
N ASN A 13 7.79 2.10 6.16
CA ASN A 13 9.21 1.83 6.38
C ASN A 13 9.98 1.71 5.04
N LEU A 14 11.31 1.58 5.10
CA LEU A 14 12.14 1.55 3.90
C LEU A 14 11.80 0.39 2.95
N ALA A 15 11.52 -0.81 3.49
CA ALA A 15 11.17 -1.97 2.68
C ALA A 15 9.84 -1.73 1.93
N GLN A 16 8.86 -1.17 2.63
CA GLN A 16 7.58 -0.80 2.05
C GLN A 16 7.72 0.31 0.99
N LYS A 17 8.52 1.35 1.25
CA LYS A 17 8.79 2.42 0.26
C LYS A 17 9.37 1.85 -1.04
N PHE A 18 10.26 0.86 -0.93
CA PHE A 18 10.84 0.20 -2.10
C PHE A 18 9.79 -0.60 -2.90
N SER A 19 9.00 -1.43 -2.22
CA SER A 19 7.96 -2.23 -2.86
C SER A 19 6.81 -1.37 -3.43
N VAL A 20 6.44 -0.26 -2.78
CA VAL A 20 5.48 0.72 -3.32
C VAL A 20 6.03 1.34 -4.60
N ALA A 21 7.29 1.79 -4.61
CA ALA A 21 7.92 2.37 -5.79
C ALA A 21 8.00 1.37 -6.96
N GLU A 22 8.18 0.07 -6.68
CA GLU A 22 8.10 -0.98 -7.70
C GLU A 22 6.68 -1.08 -8.29
N LEU A 23 5.65 -1.18 -7.45
CA LEU A 23 4.25 -1.30 -7.88
C LEU A 23 3.74 -0.05 -8.62
N GLN A 24 4.22 1.14 -8.28
CA GLN A 24 3.89 2.38 -9.00
C GLN A 24 4.27 2.31 -10.49
N ARG A 25 5.34 1.57 -10.84
CA ARG A 25 5.73 1.37 -12.24
C ARG A 25 4.73 0.52 -13.02
N PHE A 26 3.88 -0.23 -12.32
CA PHE A 26 2.78 -1.03 -12.87
C PHE A 26 1.42 -0.35 -12.74
N GLY A 27 1.39 0.93 -12.32
CA GLY A 27 0.16 1.73 -12.22
C GLY A 27 -0.63 1.52 -10.93
N TYR A 28 0.00 1.00 -9.88
CA TYR A 28 -0.61 0.97 -8.56
C TYR A 28 -0.41 2.29 -7.81
N ASP A 29 -1.49 2.82 -7.25
CA ASP A 29 -1.47 3.98 -6.38
C ASP A 29 -1.62 3.57 -4.92
N LEU A 30 -0.88 4.22 -4.02
CA LEU A 30 -1.01 4.03 -2.58
C LEU A 30 -2.34 4.63 -2.09
N LEU A 31 -3.27 3.80 -1.63
CA LEU A 31 -4.57 4.23 -1.17
C LEU A 31 -4.55 4.69 0.29
N PHE A 32 -3.97 3.87 1.16
CA PHE A 32 -3.82 4.12 2.59
C PHE A 32 -2.83 3.15 3.23
N VAL A 33 -2.40 3.49 4.45
CA VAL A 33 -1.66 2.59 5.34
C VAL A 33 -2.54 2.23 6.53
N ARG A 34 -2.62 0.93 6.82
CA ARG A 34 -3.32 0.41 8.00
C ARG A 34 -2.30 0.06 9.08
N HIS A 35 -2.39 0.74 10.22
CA HIS A 35 -1.57 0.40 11.38
C HIS A 35 -2.14 -0.84 12.07
N MET A 36 -1.32 -1.89 12.19
CA MET A 36 -1.64 -3.13 12.91
C MET A 36 -0.59 -3.39 13.98
N THR A 37 -0.89 -4.30 14.90
CA THR A 37 0.04 -4.70 15.96
C THR A 37 1.31 -5.37 15.41
N GLU A 38 1.20 -6.11 14.30
CA GLU A 38 2.34 -6.75 13.63
C GLU A 38 3.15 -5.79 12.73
N GLY A 39 2.68 -4.55 12.56
CA GLY A 39 3.29 -3.53 11.70
C GLY A 39 2.28 -2.88 10.76
N ASN A 40 2.76 -1.91 10.00
CA ASN A 40 1.95 -1.20 9.03
C ASN A 40 1.69 -2.10 7.80
N LEU A 41 0.46 -2.09 7.29
CA LEU A 41 0.08 -2.72 6.03
C LEU A 41 -0.26 -1.62 5.02
N ALA A 42 0.55 -1.48 3.98
CA ALA A 42 0.26 -0.55 2.89
C ALA A 42 -0.73 -1.20 1.92
N VAL A 43 -1.79 -0.49 1.53
CA VAL A 43 -2.79 -0.96 0.58
C VAL A 43 -2.75 -0.09 -0.67
N LEU A 44 -2.60 -0.73 -1.83
CA LEU A 44 -2.49 -0.10 -3.14
C LEU A 44 -3.57 -0.61 -4.09
N ALA A 45 -3.86 0.16 -5.13
CA ALA A 45 -4.78 -0.27 -6.18
C ALA A 45 -4.33 0.14 -7.59
N ALA A 46 -4.60 -0.72 -8.56
CA ALA A 46 -4.47 -0.44 -9.99
C ALA A 46 -5.82 -0.77 -10.67
N GLY A 47 -6.67 0.25 -10.84
CA GLY A 47 -8.05 0.05 -11.29
C GLY A 47 -8.84 -0.83 -10.30
N ASN A 48 -9.25 -2.02 -10.73
CA ASN A 48 -10.02 -2.96 -9.91
C ASN A 48 -9.13 -3.98 -9.16
N LYS A 49 -7.81 -3.91 -9.32
CA LYS A 49 -6.86 -4.80 -8.64
C LYS A 49 -6.38 -4.14 -7.35
N LEU A 50 -6.25 -4.93 -6.29
CA LEU A 50 -5.67 -4.50 -5.03
C LEU A 50 -4.32 -5.19 -4.84
N ALA A 51 -3.42 -4.51 -4.15
CA ALA A 51 -2.21 -5.11 -3.62
C ALA A 51 -2.03 -4.67 -2.16
N ALA A 52 -1.39 -5.52 -1.37
CA ALA A 52 -0.98 -5.20 -0.01
C ALA A 52 0.51 -5.43 0.16
N ILE A 53 1.16 -4.59 0.95
CA ILE A 53 2.57 -4.71 1.29
C ILE A 53 2.73 -4.75 2.80
N ASP A 54 3.25 -5.85 3.31
CA ASP A 54 3.50 -6.03 4.75
C ASP A 54 4.70 -5.22 5.25
N SER A 55 4.97 -5.28 6.55
CA SER A 55 6.08 -4.57 7.18
C SER A 55 7.47 -5.06 6.75
N LEU A 56 7.58 -6.21 6.09
CA LEU A 56 8.81 -6.74 5.52
C LEU A 56 8.98 -6.37 4.03
N GLY A 57 8.01 -5.68 3.44
CA GLY A 57 8.02 -5.31 2.02
C GLY A 57 7.51 -6.41 1.10
N GLN A 58 6.94 -7.51 1.62
CA GLN A 58 6.38 -8.56 0.78
C GLN A 58 5.09 -8.08 0.12
N ILE A 59 4.99 -8.30 -1.19
CA ILE A 59 3.84 -7.91 -2.01
C ILE A 59 2.87 -9.09 -2.12
N ASP A 60 1.61 -8.85 -1.78
CA ASP A 60 0.47 -9.70 -2.09
C ASP A 60 -0.43 -8.97 -3.09
N THR A 61 -0.57 -9.48 -4.32
CA THR A 61 -1.40 -8.87 -5.38
C THR A 61 -2.83 -9.39 -5.43
N GLU A 62 -3.20 -10.30 -4.53
CA GLU A 62 -4.58 -10.78 -4.35
C GLU A 62 -4.95 -10.80 -2.86
N PRO A 63 -4.79 -9.66 -2.15
CA PRO A 63 -4.97 -9.64 -0.72
C PRO A 63 -6.44 -9.84 -0.34
N GLY A 64 -6.68 -10.50 0.79
CA GLY A 64 -7.99 -10.64 1.41
C GLY A 64 -8.55 -9.33 2.01
N VAL A 65 -8.44 -8.22 1.28
CA VAL A 65 -8.84 -6.87 1.71
C VAL A 65 -10.13 -6.48 0.98
N THR A 66 -11.13 -6.07 1.74
CA THR A 66 -12.38 -5.51 1.20
C THR A 66 -12.41 -4.01 1.49
N LEU A 67 -12.44 -3.20 0.42
CA LEU A 67 -12.68 -1.75 0.55
C LEU A 67 -14.12 -1.51 0.98
N ARG A 68 -14.31 -0.71 2.05
CA ARG A 68 -15.62 -0.30 2.55
C ARG A 68 -15.71 1.23 2.43
N HIS A 69 -16.83 1.71 1.90
CA HIS A 69 -17.13 3.13 1.77
C HIS A 69 -17.59 3.72 3.11
#